data_AF-A0A7J9Y087-F1
#
_entry.id   AF-A0A7J9Y087-F1
#
_cell.length_a   1.000
_cell.length_b   1.000
_cell.length_c   1.000
_cell.angle_alpha   90.00
_cell.angle_beta   90.00
_cell.angle_gamma   90.00
#
_symmetry.space_group_name_H-M   'P 1'
#
loop_
_entity.id
_entity.type
_entity.pdbx_description
1 polymer ?
#
loop_
_entity_poly.entity_id
_entity_poly.type
_entity_poly.pdbx_seq_one_letter_code
_entity_poly.pdbx_strand_id
1 'polypeptide(L)'
;MTHLHERLRYRLLTGEDNAEFCARVSRLLEEGYELYGSPAIAHDGQRAVVAQALILPPYEAVRFRGAVASAPPENRPVDTGPVDAS
;
A
#
# COMPACT_ATOMS: atom_id res chain seq x y z
N MET A 1 -17.81 -6.59 9.38
CA MET A 1 -17.58 -6.05 8.02
C MET A 1 -16.24 -5.32 8.00
N THR A 2 -15.16 -6.07 8.09
CA THR A 2 -13.81 -5.53 8.08
C THR A 2 -13.50 -5.17 6.64
N HIS A 3 -13.48 -3.87 6.34
CA HIS A 3 -13.14 -3.39 5.01
C HIS A 3 -11.77 -3.96 4.63
N LEU A 4 -11.75 -4.75 3.55
CA LEU A 4 -10.53 -5.10 2.82
C LEU A 4 -9.95 -3.78 2.28
N HIS A 5 -9.19 -3.09 3.13
CA HIS A 5 -8.42 -1.94 2.70
C HIS A 5 -7.28 -2.48 1.84
N GLU A 6 -7.53 -2.51 0.53
CA GLU A 6 -6.47 -2.50 -0.45
C GLU A 6 -5.49 -1.37 -0.03
N ARG A 7 -4.30 -1.75 0.43
CA ARG A 7 -3.33 -0.80 0.99
C ARG A 7 -2.90 0.15 -0.13
N LEU A 8 -3.49 1.35 -0.14
CA LEU A 8 -3.13 2.41 -1.06
C LEU A 8 -1.62 2.67 -0.97
N ARG A 9 -0.94 2.63 -2.11
CA ARG A 9 0.50 2.84 -2.17
C ARG A 9 0.94 4.27 -1.89
N TYR A 10 0.02 5.21 -1.88
CA TYR A 10 0.26 6.61 -1.62
C TYR A 10 -0.84 7.13 -0.70
N ARG A 11 -0.44 7.88 0.31
CA ARG A 11 -1.33 8.58 1.23
C ARG A 11 -0.79 9.97 1.50
N LEU A 12 -1.63 10.98 1.31
CA LEU A 12 -1.36 12.34 1.77
C LEU A 12 -2.14 12.55 3.06
N LEU A 13 -1.42 12.78 4.16
CA LEU A 13 -2.03 13.18 5.43
C LEU A 13 -1.95 14.70 5.55
N THR A 14 -3.06 15.31 5.95
CA THR A 14 -3.12 16.73 6.30
C THR A 14 -3.75 16.91 7.68
N GLY A 15 -3.33 17.91 8.42
CA GLY A 15 -3.90 18.24 9.72
C GLY A 15 -3.14 19.36 10.42
N GLU A 16 -3.58 19.74 11.61
CA GLU A 16 -2.84 20.70 12.44
C GLU A 16 -1.49 20.12 12.87
N ASP A 17 -0.50 20.99 13.09
CA ASP A 17 0.79 20.61 13.67
C ASP A 17 0.65 20.24 15.15
N ASN A 18 0.18 19.03 15.44
CA ASN A 18 -0.10 18.56 16.79
C ASN A 18 0.25 17.08 16.99
N ALA A 19 0.18 16.63 18.24
CA ALA A 19 0.52 15.25 18.62
C ALA A 19 -0.37 14.20 17.91
N GLU A 20 -1.62 14.53 17.58
CA GLU A 20 -2.51 13.61 16.85
C GLU A 20 -2.06 13.41 15.40
N PHE A 21 -1.59 14.48 14.74
CA PHE A 21 -0.98 14.36 13.41
C PHE A 21 0.27 13.49 13.47
N CYS A 22 1.18 13.75 14.41
CA CYS A 22 2.37 12.94 14.61
C CYS A 22 2.03 11.46 14.85
N ALA A 23 1.03 11.16 15.70
CA ALA A 23 0.61 9.79 15.98
C ALA A 23 0.09 9.07 14.73
N ARG A 24 -0.66 9.76 13.86
CA ARG A 24 -1.14 9.18 12.59
C ARG A 24 0.01 8.87 11.63
N VAL A 25 1.00 9.76 11.53
CA VAL A 25 2.20 9.53 10.72
C VAL A 25 2.98 8.35 11.27
N SER A 26 3.25 8.31 12.59
CA SER A 26 3.97 7.20 13.24
C SER A 26 3.31 5.85 12.99
N ARG A 27 1.98 5.77 13.09
CA ARG A 27 1.24 4.54 12.81
C ARG A 27 1.45 4.05 11.37
N LEU A 28 1.43 4.94 10.39
CA LEU A 28 1.68 4.54 9.00
C LEU A 28 3.13 4.07 8.79
N LEU A 29 4.10 4.67 9.48
CA LEU A 29 5.48 4.21 9.46
C LEU A 29 5.62 2.80 10.04
N GLU A 30 4.93 2.51 11.15
CA GLU A 30 4.84 1.16 11.73
C GLU A 30 4.16 0.15 10.80
N GLU A 31 3.18 0.62 10.01
CA GLU A 31 2.52 -0.16 8.96
C GLU A 31 3.39 -0.31 7.69
N GLY A 32 4.65 0.11 7.71
CA GLY A 32 5.63 -0.08 6.63
C GLY A 32 5.56 0.95 5.51
N TYR A 33 4.84 2.06 5.69
CA TYR A 33 4.96 3.20 4.80
C TYR A 33 6.28 3.95 5.07
N GLU A 34 6.73 4.70 4.09
CA GLU A 34 7.90 5.58 4.15
C GLU A 34 7.47 7.03 3.89
N LEU A 35 8.19 7.99 4.49
CA LEU A 35 7.97 9.41 4.22
C LEU A 35 8.41 9.74 2.80
N TYR A 36 7.55 10.44 2.06
CA TYR A 36 7.88 10.95 0.75
C TYR A 36 8.24 12.44 0.84
N GLY A 37 9.54 12.73 0.77
CA GLY A 37 10.07 14.09 0.81
C GLY A 37 9.83 14.80 2.14
N SER A 38 10.07 16.11 2.14
CA SER A 38 9.88 16.97 3.31
C SER A 38 8.40 17.31 3.53
N PRO A 39 7.96 17.48 4.79
CA PRO A 39 6.62 17.97 5.09
C PRO A 39 6.42 19.37 4.52
N ALA A 40 5.19 19.66 4.09
CA ALA A 40 4.76 21.01 3.75
C ALA A 40 3.96 21.59 4.93
N ILE A 41 4.21 22.84 5.27
CA ILE A 41 3.49 23.55 6.33
C ILE A 41 2.93 24.83 5.73
N ALA A 42 1.63 25.07 5.94
CA ALA A 42 0.92 26.28 5.55
C ALA A 42 0.25 26.90 6.78
N HIS A 43 0.25 28.22 6.90
CA HIS A 43 -0.41 28.92 8.00
C HIS A 43 -1.68 29.59 7.49
N ASP A 44 -2.85 29.16 7.97
CA ASP A 44 -4.17 29.66 7.54
C ASP A 44 -4.61 30.89 8.35
N GLY A 45 -3.66 31.71 8.79
CA GLY A 45 -3.90 32.89 9.65
C GLY A 45 -4.29 32.57 11.10
N GLN A 46 -4.83 31.37 11.39
CA GLN A 46 -5.17 30.94 12.75
C GLN A 46 -4.32 29.78 13.27
N ARG A 47 -3.95 28.85 12.39
CA ARG A 47 -3.24 27.62 12.77
C ARG A 47 -2.27 27.19 11.67
N ALA A 48 -1.23 26.47 12.07
CA ALA A 48 -0.34 25.77 11.15
C ALA A 48 -0.97 24.44 10.73
N VAL A 49 -1.21 24.29 9.43
CA VAL A 49 -1.66 23.05 8.79
C VAL A 49 -0.44 22.40 8.14
N VAL A 50 -0.17 21.16 8.51
CA VAL A 50 0.90 20.33 7.98
C VAL A 50 0.32 19.35 6.98
N ALA A 51 1.08 19.09 5.92
CA ALA A 51 0.85 18.03 4.97
C ALA A 51 2.10 17.14 4.88
N GLN A 52 1.91 15.84 5.00
CA GLN A 52 2.97 14.84 4.82
C GLN A 52 2.48 13.75 3.87
N ALA A 53 3.26 13.51 2.81
CA ALA A 53 3.05 12.40 1.92
C ALA A 53 3.77 11.15 2.45
N LEU A 54 3.11 10.00 2.34
CA LEU A 54 3.65 8.70 2.67
C LEU A 54 3.42 7.73 1.52
N ILE A 55 4.43 6.90 1.23
CA ILE A 55 4.38 5.88 0.20
C ILE A 55 4.56 4.50 0.81
N LEU A 56 3.79 3.53 0.36
CA LEU A 56 4.05 2.12 0.66
C LEU A 56 4.96 1.59 -0.45
N PRO A 57 6.24 1.31 -0.16
CA PRO A 57 7.15 0.87 -1.19
C PRO A 57 6.69 -0.47 -1.80
N PRO A 58 7.01 -0.71 -3.08
CA PRO A 58 6.49 -1.86 -3.81
C PRO A 58 6.92 -3.19 -3.20
N TYR A 59 8.08 -3.26 -2.55
CA TYR A 59 8.58 -4.47 -1.90
C TYR A 59 7.76 -4.87 -0.65
N GLU A 60 7.27 -3.91 0.12
CA GLU A 60 6.30 -4.15 1.21
C GLU A 60 4.90 -4.44 0.67
N ALA A 61 4.50 -3.78 -0.43
CA ALA A 61 3.20 -4.02 -1.06
C ALA A 61 3.05 -5.43 -1.66
N VAL A 62 4.17 -6.05 -2.11
CA VAL A 62 4.17 -7.45 -2.60
C VAL A 62 3.86 -8.43 -1.47
N ARG A 63 4.37 -8.19 -0.25
CA ARG A 63 4.05 -9.01 0.94
C ARG A 63 2.56 -9.02 1.25
N PHE A 64 1.88 -7.91 0.99
CA PHE A 64 0.43 -7.81 1.20
C PHE A 64 -0.38 -8.44 0.06
N ARG A 65 0.10 -8.30 -1.19
CA ARG A 65 -0.55 -8.91 -2.36
C ARG A 65 -0.41 -10.46 -2.40
N GLY A 66 0.54 -11.02 -1.64
CA GLY A 66 0.76 -12.45 -1.51
C GLY A 66 -0.22 -13.21 -0.58
N ALA A 67 -1.04 -12.53 0.21
CA ALA A 67 -2.02 -13.20 1.08
C ALA A 67 -3.33 -13.59 0.36
N VAL A 68 -3.53 -13.17 -0.90
CA VAL A 68 -4.75 -13.47 -1.69
C VAL A 68 -4.41 -13.85 -3.14
N ALA A 69 -3.35 -14.63 -3.35
CA ALA A 69 -3.10 -15.27 -4.65
C ALA A 69 -2.30 -16.57 -4.49
N SER A 70 -2.95 -17.60 -3.95
CA SER A 70 -2.55 -18.98 -4.20
C SER A 70 -3.77 -19.77 -4.66
N ALA A 71 -4.23 -19.50 -5.88
CA ALA A 71 -4.97 -20.51 -6.65
C ALA A 71 -3.90 -21.44 -7.25
N PRO A 72 -4.04 -22.78 -7.10
CA PRO A 72 -3.03 -23.72 -7.58
C PRO A 72 -2.94 -23.67 -9.11
N PRO A 73 -1.78 -23.99 -9.72
CA PRO A 73 -1.73 -24.25 -11.15
C PRO A 73 -2.60 -25.49 -11.43
N GLU A 74 -3.73 -25.28 -12.11
CA GLU A 74 -4.56 -26.35 -12.63
C GLU A 74 -3.73 -27.16 -13.64
N ASN A 75 -3.47 -28.41 -13.27
CA ASN A 75 -2.68 -29.35 -14.03
C ASN A 75 -3.47 -29.72 -15.30
N ARG A 76 -3.25 -29.01 -16.41
CA ARG A 76 -3.87 -29.37 -17.69
C ARG A 76 -3.21 -30.67 -18.18
N PRO A 77 -3.95 -31.78 -18.36
CA PRO A 77 -3.37 -32.97 -18.97
C PRO A 77 -2.93 -32.61 -20.39
N VAL A 78 -1.67 -32.89 -20.71
CA VAL A 78 -1.20 -32.81 -22.09
C VAL A 78 -1.88 -33.95 -22.84
N ASP A 79 -2.84 -33.61 -23.69
CA ASP A 79 -3.38 -34.52 -24.69
C ASP A 79 -2.29 -34.72 -25.74
N THR A 80 -1.39 -35.68 -25.52
CA THR A 80 -0.60 -36.25 -26.62
C THR A 80 -1.46 -37.31 -27.28
N GLY A 81 -2.47 -36.86 -28.03
CA GLY A 81 -3.10 -37.70 -29.05
C GLY A 81 -2.05 -38.17 -30.05
N PRO A 82 -2.15 -39.41 -30.57
CA PRO A 82 -1.22 -39.92 -31.57
C PRO A 82 -1.34 -39.07 -32.83
N VAL A 83 -0.23 -38.46 -33.25
CA VAL A 83 -0.11 -37.90 -34.59
C VAL A 83 0.09 -39.07 -35.57
N ASP A 84 -0.94 -39.35 -36.37
CA ASP A 84 -0.90 -40.31 -37.47
C ASP A 84 0.30 -40.07 -38.40
N ALA A 85 1.11 -41.11 -38.63
CA ALA A 85 1.97 -41.20 -39.82
C ALA A 85 2.53 -42.63 -40.00
N SER A 86 1.80 -43.50 -40.70
CA SER A 86 2.29 -44.41 -41.77
C SER A 86 1.17 -45.28 -42.30
#